data_AF-A0A015L999-F1
#
_entry.id   AF-A0A015L999-F1
#
_cell.length_a   1.000
_cell.length_b   1.000
_cell.length_c   1.000
_cell.angle_alpha   90.00
_cell.angle_beta   90.00
_cell.angle_gamma   90.00
#
_symmetry.space_group_name_H-M   'P 1'
#
loop_
_entity.id
_entity.type
_entity.pdbx_description
1 polymer ?
#
loop_
_entity_poly.entity_id
_entity_poly.type
_entity_poly.pdbx_seq_one_letter_code
_entity_poly.pdbx_strand_id
1 'polypeptide(L)'
;MDYLECIEFDQFDLVENINKQGAFISIYSAIWMEGPRWSVDEEAEVWNRKGPIKVALKRLDNSQNMSQEFINQLFRYYKCLQNGALADCFGITKDPTSCYMFVLRYYKNENLYSYLDESIGVLCWRDIIDMLRSISTGLNVIHEHNLVHGHLHGGNVLVESKANSIDAKISDTGLHGPVNKQISSKHIYGVIPFVAPEVFD
;
A
#
# COMPACT_ATOMS: atom_id res chain seq x y z
N MET A 1 -9.55 14.80 6.35
CA MET A 1 -10.20 14.71 5.02
C MET A 1 -10.73 13.29 4.96
N ASP A 2 -12.03 13.13 5.20
CA ASP A 2 -12.63 11.83 5.58
C ASP A 2 -13.22 11.06 4.39
N TYR A 3 -12.92 11.50 3.17
CA TYR A 3 -13.48 10.89 1.95
C TYR A 3 -12.35 10.37 1.06
N LEU A 4 -12.47 9.09 0.71
CA LEU A 4 -11.64 8.42 -0.27
C LEU A 4 -12.03 8.92 -1.67
N GLU A 5 -11.07 9.40 -2.45
CA GLU A 5 -11.34 9.82 -3.83
C GLU A 5 -11.68 8.58 -4.68
N CYS A 6 -12.84 8.59 -5.34
CA CYS A 6 -13.16 7.63 -6.40
C CYS A 6 -12.66 8.23 -7.72
N ILE A 7 -11.71 7.55 -8.34
CA ILE A 7 -11.02 8.01 -9.54
C ILE A 7 -11.51 7.18 -10.72
N GLU A 8 -11.97 7.84 -11.77
CA GLU A 8 -12.38 7.16 -13.00
C GLU A 8 -11.18 6.46 -13.65
N PHE A 9 -11.36 5.22 -14.08
CA PHE A 9 -10.26 4.38 -14.53
C PHE A 9 -9.63 4.88 -15.84
N ASP A 10 -10.39 5.60 -16.65
CA ASP A 10 -9.93 6.20 -17.91
C ASP A 10 -8.92 7.35 -17.72
N GLN A 11 -8.72 7.83 -16.49
CA GLN A 11 -7.68 8.82 -16.16
C GLN A 11 -6.27 8.20 -16.07
N PHE A 12 -6.15 6.88 -16.16
CA PHE A 12 -4.89 6.16 -16.06
C PHE A 12 -4.39 5.71 -17.43
N ASP A 13 -3.26 6.25 -17.85
CA ASP A 13 -2.54 5.87 -19.07
C ASP A 13 -1.45 4.84 -18.78
N LEU A 14 -1.01 4.12 -19.82
CA LEU A 14 0.10 3.17 -19.77
C LEU A 14 -0.03 2.15 -18.62
N VAL A 15 -1.23 1.58 -18.46
CA VAL A 15 -1.51 0.59 -17.41
C VAL A 15 -0.79 -0.72 -17.74
N GLU A 16 0.19 -1.07 -16.92
CA GLU A 16 1.05 -2.25 -17.09
C GLU A 16 1.00 -3.14 -15.85
N ASN A 17 0.81 -4.45 -16.02
CA ASN A 17 0.89 -5.38 -14.91
C ASN A 17 2.36 -5.55 -14.49
N ILE A 18 2.68 -5.22 -13.24
CA ILE A 18 4.04 -5.32 -12.69
C ILE A 18 4.22 -6.55 -11.79
N ASN A 19 3.17 -7.35 -11.62
CA ASN A 19 3.20 -8.52 -10.75
C ASN A 19 3.70 -9.76 -11.48
N LYS A 20 4.75 -10.40 -10.95
CA LYS A 20 5.29 -11.67 -11.46
C LYS A 20 4.96 -12.88 -10.57
N GLN A 21 4.64 -12.69 -9.28
CA GLN A 21 4.32 -13.78 -8.34
C GLN A 21 3.54 -13.31 -7.09
N GLY A 22 2.22 -13.16 -7.20
CA GLY A 22 1.32 -12.96 -6.05
C GLY A 22 0.04 -13.77 -6.24
N ALA A 23 -0.37 -14.57 -5.23
CA ALA A 23 -1.43 -15.57 -5.41
C ALA A 23 -2.86 -14.99 -5.46
N PHE A 24 -3.11 -13.78 -4.96
CA PHE A 24 -4.47 -13.25 -4.75
C PHE A 24 -4.66 -11.75 -5.03
N ILE A 25 -3.58 -11.01 -5.28
CA ILE A 25 -3.60 -9.56 -5.51
C ILE A 25 -2.75 -9.30 -6.74
N SER A 26 -3.29 -8.56 -7.70
CA SER A 26 -2.57 -8.13 -8.90
C SER A 26 -2.16 -6.67 -8.76
N ILE A 27 -0.89 -6.35 -9.02
CA ILE A 27 -0.37 -4.98 -8.96
C ILE A 27 -0.06 -4.50 -10.38
N TYR A 28 -0.56 -3.32 -10.72
CA TYR A 28 -0.28 -2.64 -11.97
C TYR A 28 0.45 -1.33 -11.68
N SER A 29 1.21 -0.82 -12.64
CA SER A 29 1.65 0.57 -12.66
C SER A 29 0.90 1.34 -13.73
N ALA A 30 0.68 2.62 -13.53
CA ALA A 30 0.05 3.49 -14.50
C ALA A 30 0.54 4.94 -14.35
N ILE A 31 0.31 5.76 -15.37
CA ILE A 31 0.47 7.21 -15.32
C ILE A 31 -0.90 7.84 -15.08
N TRP A 32 -1.05 8.54 -13.95
CA TRP A 32 -2.23 9.35 -13.68
C TRP A 32 -1.98 10.78 -14.15
N MET A 33 -2.63 11.17 -15.24
CA MET A 33 -2.36 12.45 -15.91
C MET A 33 -2.74 13.66 -15.06
N GLU A 34 -3.92 13.60 -14.43
CA GLU A 34 -4.41 14.66 -13.54
C GLU A 34 -3.68 14.66 -12.18
N GLY A 35 -3.35 13.47 -11.67
CA GLY A 35 -2.69 13.31 -10.37
C GLY A 35 -3.58 13.64 -9.16
N PRO A 36 -3.04 13.54 -7.94
CA PRO A 36 -3.78 13.79 -6.72
C PRO A 36 -4.07 15.28 -6.55
N ARG A 37 -5.16 15.59 -5.81
CA ARG A 37 -5.46 16.94 -5.37
C ARG A 37 -4.34 17.45 -4.46
N TRP A 38 -3.88 18.66 -4.71
CA TRP A 38 -2.75 19.27 -4.01
C TRP A 38 -3.14 20.49 -3.19
N SER A 39 -3.91 21.40 -3.77
CA SER A 39 -4.40 22.61 -3.09
C SER A 39 -5.75 23.03 -3.64
N VAL A 40 -6.48 23.83 -2.89
CA VAL A 40 -7.68 24.51 -3.38
C VAL A 40 -7.25 25.85 -3.96
N ASP A 41 -7.76 26.17 -5.14
CA ASP A 41 -7.83 27.54 -5.62
C ASP A 41 -9.07 28.18 -4.99
N GLU A 42 -8.88 29.07 -4.01
CA GLU A 42 -9.97 29.69 -3.26
C GLU A 42 -10.81 30.65 -4.13
N GLU A 43 -10.24 31.20 -5.20
CA GLU A 43 -10.94 32.13 -6.10
C GLU A 43 -11.78 31.40 -7.14
N ALA A 44 -11.24 30.31 -7.70
CA ALA A 44 -11.93 29.50 -8.69
C ALA A 44 -12.85 28.43 -8.09
N GLU A 45 -12.71 28.14 -6.78
CA GLU A 45 -13.34 27.00 -6.10
C GLU A 45 -12.99 25.64 -6.75
N VAL A 46 -11.81 25.54 -7.37
CA VAL A 46 -11.34 24.33 -8.07
C VAL A 46 -10.13 23.73 -7.35
N TRP A 47 -10.01 22.40 -7.40
CA TRP A 47 -8.82 21.70 -6.92
C TRP A 47 -7.69 21.79 -7.93
N ASN A 48 -6.57 22.36 -7.52
CA ASN A 48 -5.31 22.21 -8.22
C ASN A 48 -4.78 20.80 -8.00
N ARG A 49 -4.46 20.12 -9.11
CA ARG A 49 -3.97 18.73 -9.10
C ARG A 49 -2.51 18.69 -9.51
N LYS A 50 -1.77 17.70 -9.00
CA LYS A 50 -0.33 17.55 -9.24
C LYS A 50 -0.07 16.30 -10.07
N GLY A 51 -0.35 16.41 -11.36
CA GLY A 51 -0.01 15.41 -12.38
C GLY A 51 0.96 15.96 -13.43
N PRO A 52 1.44 15.11 -14.36
CA PRO A 52 1.27 13.66 -14.37
C PRO A 52 2.16 12.97 -13.33
N ILE A 53 1.68 11.88 -12.72
CA ILE A 53 2.47 11.07 -11.78
C ILE A 53 2.35 9.57 -12.07
N LYS A 54 3.41 8.81 -11.75
CA LYS A 54 3.34 7.34 -11.76
C LYS A 54 2.69 6.84 -10.47
N VAL A 55 1.74 5.92 -10.59
CA VAL A 55 0.99 5.31 -9.47
C VAL A 55 1.06 3.79 -9.53
N ALA A 56 0.84 3.15 -8.39
CA ALA A 56 0.63 1.70 -8.29
C ALA A 56 -0.86 1.42 -8.09
N LEU A 57 -1.45 0.59 -8.94
CA LEU A 57 -2.84 0.14 -8.84
C LEU A 57 -2.88 -1.27 -8.26
N LYS A 58 -3.28 -1.38 -7.00
CA LYS A 58 -3.39 -2.67 -6.29
C LYS A 58 -4.80 -3.21 -6.45
N ARG A 59 -4.98 -4.16 -7.36
CA ARG A 59 -6.27 -4.79 -7.69
C ARG A 59 -6.66 -5.83 -6.65
N LEU A 60 -7.91 -5.75 -6.20
CA LEU A 60 -8.55 -6.74 -5.35
C LEU A 60 -9.29 -7.75 -6.24
N ASP A 61 -8.64 -8.87 -6.50
CA ASP A 61 -9.18 -9.88 -7.42
C ASP A 61 -10.47 -10.49 -6.84
N ASN A 62 -11.51 -10.62 -7.67
CA ASN A 62 -12.86 -11.09 -7.28
C ASN A 62 -13.58 -10.18 -6.27
N SER A 63 -13.27 -8.89 -6.22
CA SER A 63 -13.93 -7.94 -5.30
C SER A 63 -15.44 -7.78 -5.51
N GLN A 64 -16.01 -8.36 -6.56
CA GLN A 64 -17.47 -8.42 -6.76
C GLN A 64 -18.18 -9.34 -5.76
N ASN A 65 -17.45 -10.28 -5.18
CA ASN A 65 -17.99 -11.28 -4.24
C ASN A 65 -17.39 -11.10 -2.83
N MET A 66 -17.10 -9.86 -2.42
CA MET A 66 -16.52 -9.57 -1.10
C MET A 66 -17.49 -9.97 0.02
N SER A 67 -16.98 -10.68 1.02
CA SER A 67 -17.71 -10.91 2.26
C SER A 67 -17.81 -9.61 3.08
N GLN A 68 -18.83 -9.49 3.92
CA GLN A 68 -18.96 -8.36 4.86
C GLN A 68 -17.76 -8.25 5.80
N GLU A 69 -17.16 -9.37 6.17
CA GLU A 69 -15.96 -9.43 7.02
C GLU A 69 -14.75 -8.83 6.32
N PHE A 70 -14.54 -9.16 5.04
CA PHE A 70 -13.49 -8.57 4.23
C PHE A 70 -13.69 -7.06 4.04
N ILE A 71 -14.93 -6.62 3.81
CA ILE A 71 -15.26 -5.19 3.74
C ILE A 71 -14.89 -4.47 5.04
N ASN A 72 -15.21 -5.06 6.20
CA ASN A 72 -14.86 -4.48 7.50
C ASN A 72 -13.34 -4.41 7.72
N GLN A 73 -12.58 -5.41 7.29
CA GLN A 73 -11.12 -5.39 7.31
C GLN A 73 -10.55 -4.30 6.39
N LEU A 74 -11.11 -4.19 5.18
CA LEU A 74 -10.74 -3.17 4.21
C LEU A 74 -10.98 -1.75 4.75
N PHE A 75 -12.08 -1.52 5.46
CA PHE A 75 -12.33 -0.24 6.13
C PHE A 75 -11.31 0.07 7.22
N ARG A 76 -10.88 -0.92 8.02
CA ARG A 76 -9.83 -0.73 9.03
C ARG A 76 -8.49 -0.47 8.38
N TYR A 77 -8.15 -1.22 7.34
CA TYR A 77 -6.93 -1.03 6.55
C TYR A 77 -6.88 0.37 5.96
N TYR A 78 -7.99 0.83 5.38
CA TYR A 78 -8.11 2.19 4.86
C TYR A 78 -7.83 3.26 5.93
N LYS A 79 -8.36 3.10 7.16
CA LYS A 79 -8.04 4.02 8.26
C LYS A 79 -6.54 4.06 8.58
N CYS A 80 -5.85 2.91 8.48
CA CYS A 80 -4.40 2.89 8.62
C CYS A 80 -3.68 3.64 7.48
N LEU A 81 -4.17 3.54 6.23
CA LEU A 81 -3.61 4.25 5.07
C LEU A 81 -3.75 5.77 5.15
N GLN A 82 -4.71 6.28 5.92
CA GLN A 82 -4.83 7.72 6.18
C GLN A 82 -3.74 8.25 7.11
N ASN A 83 -2.98 7.35 7.76
CA ASN A 83 -1.79 7.71 8.51
C ASN A 83 -0.56 7.68 7.59
N GLY A 84 0.25 8.73 7.64
CA GLY A 84 1.46 8.84 6.83
C GLY A 84 2.53 7.77 7.11
N ALA A 85 2.34 6.82 8.03
CA ALA A 85 3.28 5.73 8.30
C ALA A 85 3.11 4.49 7.39
N LEU A 86 1.98 4.37 6.68
CA LEU A 86 1.75 3.32 5.69
C LEU A 86 1.94 3.86 4.27
N ALA A 87 1.89 2.98 3.27
CA ALA A 87 1.95 3.36 1.87
C ALA A 87 0.87 4.42 1.54
N ASP A 88 1.27 5.52 0.90
CA ASP A 88 0.35 6.60 0.58
C ASP A 88 -0.75 6.11 -0.36
N CYS A 89 -2.01 6.32 0.03
CA CYS A 89 -3.20 6.00 -0.76
C CYS A 89 -3.87 7.29 -1.23
N PHE A 90 -4.00 7.44 -2.54
CA PHE A 90 -4.67 8.60 -3.14
C PHE A 90 -6.19 8.38 -3.28
N GLY A 91 -6.63 7.13 -3.40
CA GLY A 91 -8.02 6.84 -3.67
C GLY A 91 -8.27 5.38 -4.05
N ILE A 92 -9.45 5.14 -4.60
CA ILE A 92 -9.81 3.88 -5.25
C ILE A 92 -10.27 4.14 -6.68
N THR A 93 -10.13 3.11 -7.50
CA THR A 93 -10.71 3.06 -8.83
C THR A 93 -11.36 1.69 -9.05
N LYS A 94 -12.07 1.55 -10.16
CA LYS A 94 -12.74 0.32 -10.57
C LYS A 94 -12.30 0.01 -11.99
N ASP A 95 -11.65 -1.14 -12.19
CA ASP A 95 -11.18 -1.53 -13.51
C ASP A 95 -12.36 -1.89 -14.47
N PRO A 96 -12.11 -2.08 -15.77
CA PRO A 96 -13.16 -2.44 -16.73
C PRO A 96 -13.83 -3.79 -16.44
N THR A 97 -13.19 -4.67 -15.67
CA THR A 97 -13.76 -5.94 -15.20
C THR A 97 -14.59 -5.80 -13.92
N SER A 98 -14.82 -4.55 -13.51
CA SER A 98 -15.46 -4.15 -12.26
C SER A 98 -14.67 -4.45 -10.98
N CYS A 99 -13.43 -4.93 -11.03
CA CYS A 99 -12.66 -5.15 -9.80
C CYS A 99 -12.18 -3.82 -9.20
N TYR A 100 -12.30 -3.68 -7.87
CA TYR A 100 -11.80 -2.51 -7.15
C TYR A 100 -10.28 -2.54 -7.07
N MET A 101 -9.67 -1.36 -7.17
CA MET A 101 -8.22 -1.17 -7.04
C MET A 101 -7.93 -0.01 -6.10
N PHE A 102 -6.94 -0.15 -5.24
CA PHE A 102 -6.36 0.99 -4.53
C PHE A 102 -5.38 1.73 -5.45
N VAL A 103 -5.46 3.05 -5.43
CA VAL A 103 -4.53 3.94 -6.14
C VAL A 103 -3.48 4.42 -5.14
N LEU A 104 -2.31 3.81 -5.19
CA LEU A 104 -1.22 4.04 -4.24
C LEU A 104 -0.08 4.83 -4.90
N ARG A 105 0.72 5.50 -4.07
CA ARG A 105 2.00 6.05 -4.54
C ARG A 105 2.87 4.94 -5.11
N TYR A 106 3.49 5.22 -6.26
CA TYR A 106 4.53 4.36 -6.80
C TYR A 106 5.89 4.69 -6.14
N TYR A 107 6.52 3.69 -5.52
CA TYR A 107 7.83 3.83 -4.88
C TYR A 107 8.90 3.28 -5.82
N LYS A 108 9.90 4.10 -6.17
CA LYS A 108 10.90 3.76 -7.20
C LYS A 108 11.69 2.48 -6.88
N ASN A 109 12.08 2.30 -5.62
CA ASN A 109 12.88 1.16 -5.18
C ASN A 109 12.03 -0.08 -4.87
N GLU A 110 10.72 -0.06 -5.13
CA GLU A 110 9.75 -1.13 -4.85
C GLU A 110 9.71 -1.55 -3.38
N ASN A 111 10.74 -2.25 -2.86
CA ASN A 111 10.82 -2.74 -1.48
C ASN A 111 12.20 -2.51 -0.84
N LEU A 112 12.31 -2.78 0.47
CA LEU A 112 13.51 -2.57 1.26
C LEU A 112 14.70 -3.38 0.72
N TYR A 113 14.50 -4.61 0.24
CA TYR A 113 15.60 -5.41 -0.29
C TYR A 113 16.21 -4.76 -1.53
N SER A 114 15.36 -4.35 -2.47
CA SER A 114 15.80 -3.66 -3.69
C SER A 114 16.46 -2.31 -3.38
N TYR A 115 15.96 -1.58 -2.37
CA TYR A 115 16.61 -0.37 -1.89
C TYR A 115 18.00 -0.63 -1.27
N LEU A 116 18.13 -1.66 -0.45
CA LEU A 116 19.41 -2.03 0.19
C LEU A 116 20.43 -2.46 -0.86
N ASP A 117 20.02 -3.21 -1.89
CA ASP A 117 20.88 -3.64 -2.99
C ASP A 117 21.42 -2.45 -3.81
N GLU A 118 20.60 -1.43 -4.06
CA GLU A 118 21.04 -0.19 -4.72
C GLU A 118 21.89 0.72 -3.82
N SER A 119 21.74 0.62 -2.50
CA SER A 119 22.34 1.53 -1.52
C SER A 119 23.55 0.96 -0.78
N ILE A 120 24.10 -0.17 -1.25
CA ILE A 120 25.26 -0.83 -0.63
C ILE A 120 26.42 0.17 -0.49
N GLY A 121 26.84 0.40 0.75
CA GLY A 121 27.96 1.30 1.09
C GLY A 121 27.60 2.78 1.29
N VAL A 122 26.32 3.16 1.15
CA VAL A 122 25.87 4.56 1.27
C VAL A 122 25.08 4.82 2.57
N LEU A 123 24.47 3.79 3.16
CA LEU A 123 23.64 3.92 4.35
C LEU A 123 24.45 4.18 5.61
N CYS A 124 24.09 5.23 6.35
CA CYS A 124 24.64 5.48 7.67
C CYS A 124 23.70 4.96 8.78
N TRP A 125 24.21 4.87 10.01
CA TRP A 125 23.43 4.41 11.16
C TRP A 125 22.15 5.22 11.39
N ARG A 126 22.18 6.52 11.09
CA ARG A 126 21.01 7.38 11.19
C ARG A 126 19.90 6.94 10.24
N ASP A 127 20.25 6.58 9.00
CA ASP A 127 19.26 6.13 8.00
C ASP A 127 18.56 4.85 8.46
N ILE A 128 19.33 3.92 9.05
CA ILE A 128 18.79 2.67 9.61
C ILE A 128 17.82 2.97 10.76
N ILE A 129 18.20 3.86 11.68
CA ILE A 129 17.36 4.25 12.82
C ILE A 129 16.08 4.94 12.34
N ASP A 130 16.17 5.82 11.34
CA ASP A 130 15.02 6.53 10.79
C ASP A 130 14.04 5.57 10.11
N MET A 131 14.53 4.58 9.34
CA MET A 131 13.69 3.51 8.78
C MET A 131 13.01 2.67 9.88
N LEU A 132 13.76 2.22 10.89
CA LEU A 132 13.21 1.43 12.00
C LEU A 132 12.15 2.20 12.79
N ARG A 133 12.34 3.51 12.97
CA ARG A 133 11.35 4.38 13.60
C ARG A 133 10.07 4.44 12.76
N SER A 134 10.17 4.69 11.45
CA SER A 134 8.99 4.72 10.57
C SER A 134 8.24 3.39 10.54
N ILE A 135 8.93 2.26 10.46
CA ILE A 135 8.31 0.91 10.52
C ILE A 135 7.60 0.72 11.87
N SER A 136 8.24 1.08 12.99
CA SER A 136 7.65 0.94 14.31
C SER A 136 6.40 1.81 14.47
N THR A 137 6.41 3.04 13.94
CA THR A 137 5.23 3.91 13.90
C THR A 137 4.11 3.28 13.07
N GLY A 138 4.42 2.72 11.89
CA GLY A 138 3.43 2.03 11.06
C GLY A 138 2.79 0.84 11.76
N LEU A 139 3.58 0.02 12.46
CA LEU A 139 3.06 -1.10 13.25
C LEU A 139 2.15 -0.63 14.39
N ASN A 140 2.53 0.43 15.09
CA ASN A 140 1.69 0.99 16.15
C ASN A 140 0.30 1.41 15.61
N VAL A 141 0.27 2.08 14.45
CA VAL A 141 -0.99 2.50 13.80
C VAL A 141 -1.86 1.31 13.42
N ILE A 142 -1.27 0.24 12.90
CA ILE A 142 -1.99 -1.00 12.56
C ILE A 142 -2.62 -1.60 13.81
N HIS A 143 -1.85 -1.70 14.90
CA HIS A 143 -2.31 -2.27 16.16
C HIS A 143 -3.40 -1.41 16.83
N GLU A 144 -3.30 -0.08 16.78
CA GLU A 144 -4.34 0.84 17.27
C GLU A 144 -5.71 0.62 16.58
N HIS A 145 -5.70 0.11 15.34
CA HIS A 145 -6.89 -0.22 14.58
C HIS A 145 -7.36 -1.67 14.74
N ASN A 146 -6.83 -2.40 15.74
CA ASN A 146 -7.10 -3.82 15.99
C ASN A 146 -6.84 -4.70 14.75
N LEU A 147 -5.78 -4.39 14.03
CA LEU A 147 -5.26 -5.21 12.95
C LEU A 147 -3.92 -5.81 13.37
N VAL A 148 -3.58 -6.94 12.77
CA VAL A 148 -2.24 -7.52 12.82
C VAL A 148 -1.72 -7.50 11.40
N HIS A 149 -0.48 -7.05 11.19
CA HIS A 149 0.07 -7.08 9.83
C HIS A 149 0.14 -8.52 9.31
N GLY A 150 0.65 -9.47 10.10
CA GLY A 150 0.63 -10.91 9.79
C GLY A 150 1.55 -11.38 8.65
N HIS A 151 2.21 -10.45 7.95
CA HIS A 151 3.08 -10.73 6.81
C HIS A 151 4.22 -9.70 6.70
N LEU A 152 4.73 -9.20 7.84
CA LEU A 152 5.79 -8.19 7.81
C LEU A 152 7.13 -8.82 7.45
N HIS A 153 7.75 -8.35 6.36
CA HIS A 153 9.14 -8.63 5.98
C HIS A 153 9.65 -7.49 5.09
N GLY A 154 10.94 -7.47 4.74
CA GLY A 154 11.53 -6.40 3.93
C GLY A 154 10.90 -6.23 2.54
N GLY A 155 10.24 -7.26 2.02
CA GLY A 155 9.51 -7.20 0.76
C GLY A 155 8.22 -6.36 0.83
N ASN A 156 7.66 -6.18 2.03
CA ASN A 156 6.46 -5.35 2.26
C ASN A 156 6.79 -4.02 2.93
N VAL A 157 8.06 -3.65 2.98
CA VAL A 157 8.52 -2.33 3.43
C VAL A 157 8.95 -1.55 2.19
N LEU A 158 8.25 -0.47 1.88
CA LEU A 158 8.59 0.44 0.78
C LEU A 158 9.55 1.50 1.31
N VAL A 159 10.56 1.90 0.55
CA VAL A 159 11.52 2.91 0.96
C VAL A 159 11.55 4.06 -0.04
N GLU A 160 11.54 5.29 0.48
CA GLU A 160 11.77 6.51 -0.30
C GLU A 160 12.95 7.27 0.31
N SER A 161 13.98 7.53 -0.50
CA SER A 161 15.12 8.37 -0.11
C SER A 161 15.05 9.71 -0.85
N LYS A 162 15.11 10.79 -0.09
CA LYS A 162 15.29 12.16 -0.56
C LYS A 162 16.65 12.66 -0.06
N ALA A 163 17.15 13.74 -0.67
CA ALA A 163 18.51 14.26 -0.44
C ALA A 163 18.98 14.31 1.03
N ASN A 164 18.08 14.54 2.00
CA ASN A 164 18.41 14.61 3.42
C ASN A 164 17.50 13.76 4.33
N SER A 165 16.70 12.85 3.78
CA SER A 165 15.76 12.05 4.58
C SER A 165 15.46 10.72 3.91
N ILE A 166 15.52 9.65 4.70
CA ILE A 166 14.99 8.35 4.33
C ILE A 166 13.68 8.13 5.07
N ASP A 167 12.72 7.53 4.38
CA ASP A 167 11.44 7.18 4.96
C ASP A 167 11.04 5.78 4.52
N ALA A 168 10.52 4.99 5.46
CA ALA A 168 10.05 3.63 5.22
C ALA A 168 8.54 3.57 5.47
N LYS A 169 7.81 2.93 4.57
CA LYS A 169 6.37 2.74 4.67
C LYS A 169 6.03 1.27 4.71
N ILE A 170 5.13 0.89 5.60
CA ILE A 170 4.59 -0.45 5.59
C ILE A 170 3.54 -0.55 4.48
N SER A 171 3.63 -1.60 3.67
CA SER A 171 2.66 -1.98 2.66
C SER A 171 2.00 -3.33 2.99
N ASP A 172 1.02 -3.74 2.18
CA ASP A 172 0.45 -5.09 2.24
C ASP A 172 -0.02 -5.53 3.63
N THR A 173 -0.72 -4.64 4.35
CA THR A 173 -1.25 -4.93 5.68
C THR A 173 -2.70 -5.42 5.61
N GLY A 174 -3.01 -6.47 6.38
CA GLY A 174 -4.38 -6.81 6.76
C GLY A 174 -5.32 -7.33 5.66
N LEU A 175 -4.87 -7.48 4.43
CA LEU A 175 -5.64 -8.03 3.29
C LEU A 175 -5.06 -9.38 2.85
N HIS A 176 -4.87 -10.29 3.80
CA HIS A 176 -4.34 -11.63 3.53
C HIS A 176 -5.48 -12.63 3.38
N GLY A 177 -5.32 -13.57 2.45
CA GLY A 177 -6.29 -14.63 2.18
C GLY A 177 -7.34 -14.29 1.12
N PRO A 178 -8.25 -15.23 0.82
CA PRO A 178 -9.19 -15.10 -0.29
C PRO A 178 -10.28 -14.07 0.03
N VAL A 179 -10.51 -13.14 -0.89
CA VAL A 179 -11.54 -12.07 -0.81
C VAL A 179 -12.96 -12.62 -0.56
N ASN A 180 -13.22 -13.87 -0.96
CA ASN A 180 -14.52 -14.53 -0.93
C ASN A 180 -14.69 -15.59 0.17
N LYS A 181 -13.70 -15.82 1.03
CA LYS A 181 -13.78 -16.82 2.10
C LYS A 181 -13.64 -16.17 3.46
N GLN A 182 -14.30 -16.76 4.45
CA GLN A 182 -13.96 -16.52 5.84
C GLN A 182 -12.50 -16.92 6.04
N ILE A 183 -11.68 -16.01 6.56
CA ILE A 183 -10.27 -16.31 6.86
C ILE A 183 -10.29 -17.35 7.97
N SER A 184 -10.12 -18.61 7.58
CA SER A 184 -9.89 -19.69 8.54
C SER A 184 -8.61 -19.40 9.29
N SER A 185 -8.67 -19.41 10.62
CA SER A 185 -7.52 -19.21 11.52
C SER A 185 -6.39 -20.23 11.35
N LYS A 186 -6.55 -21.24 10.48
CA LYS A 186 -5.58 -22.31 10.24
C LYS A 186 -4.59 -22.04 9.09
N HIS A 187 -4.71 -20.93 8.37
CA HIS A 187 -3.82 -20.64 7.25
C HIS A 187 -2.74 -19.64 7.66
N ILE A 188 -1.48 -20.06 7.54
CA ILE A 188 -0.31 -19.20 7.73
C ILE A 188 -0.04 -18.49 6.41
N TYR A 189 -0.21 -17.18 6.39
CA TYR A 189 0.03 -16.34 5.21
C TYR A 189 1.42 -15.69 5.20
N GLY A 190 2.24 -16.02 6.20
CA GLY A 190 3.59 -15.52 6.49
C GLY A 190 4.72 -16.06 5.60
N VAL A 191 5.78 -15.27 5.37
CA VAL A 191 7.07 -15.79 4.88
C VAL A 191 7.78 -16.48 6.06
N ILE A 192 7.90 -17.82 6.03
CA ILE A 192 8.26 -18.68 7.18
C ILE A 192 9.37 -18.12 8.09
N PRO A 193 10.54 -17.64 7.60
CA PRO A 193 11.58 -17.06 8.44
C PRO A 193 11.16 -15.85 9.30
N PHE A 194 10.07 -15.17 8.96
CA PHE A 194 9.56 -13.98 9.65
C PHE A 194 8.32 -14.29 10.50
N VAL A 195 7.87 -15.55 10.54
CA VAL A 195 6.71 -15.97 11.32
C VAL A 195 7.15 -16.31 12.75
N ALA A 196 6.43 -15.75 13.72
CA ALA A 196 6.69 -16.03 15.13
C ALA A 196 6.34 -17.50 15.46
N PRO A 197 7.12 -18.18 16.32
CA PRO A 197 6.97 -19.62 16.57
C PRO A 197 5.58 -20.02 17.08
N GLU A 198 4.93 -19.17 17.88
CA GLU A 198 3.60 -19.39 18.45
C GLU A 198 2.47 -19.46 17.40
N VAL A 199 2.74 -19.06 16.15
CA VAL A 199 1.79 -19.19 15.04
C VAL A 199 1.70 -20.63 14.53
N PHE A 200 2.70 -21.47 14.84
CA PHE A 200 2.77 -22.87 14.42
C PHE A 200 2.21 -23.85 15.47
N ASP A 201 1.90 -23.38 16.68
CA ASP A 201 1.36 -24.17 17.79
C ASP A 201 -0.17 -24.31 17.73
#